data_AF-A0A6H5GIG3-F1
#
_entry.id   AF-A0A6H5GIG3-F1
#
_cell.length_a   1.000
_cell.length_b   1.000
_cell.length_c   1.000
_cell.angle_alpha   90.00
_cell.angle_beta   90.00
_cell.angle_gamma   90.00
#
_symmetry.space_group_name_H-M   'P 1'
#
loop_
_entity.id
_entity.type
_entity.pdbx_description
1 polymer ?
#
loop_
_entity_poly.entity_id
_entity_poly.type
_entity_poly.pdbx_seq_one_letter_code
_entity_poly.pdbx_strand_id
1 'polypeptide(L)'
;MRGTDYEKLTLKSKTEFTAIVAFLYSKYSIRTTKPTPGAKRTLAPEVVTLPRIAAVAPHILTNLYYTRNAKTIFDLRKLGEGAMPVLGTTFLASCFPHIVLNAERTAHRVLFCIHVLSDRVIHRKTSKFTKFNDMMNYYLAAVRSNAVREDKKISWCLKWGILRLTTGAAPIVKESSSRKINLGMDDFEPYNWDNLKLSRWFTQCIGSCIDNVKDMLSESEVMALNRVIAQLESELV
;
A
#
# COMPACT_ATOMS: atom_id res chain seq x y z
N MET A 1 1.95 9.15 -12.82
CA MET A 1 0.70 8.44 -12.52
C MET A 1 -0.48 9.21 -13.09
N ARG A 2 -1.21 8.63 -14.04
CA ARG A 2 -2.34 9.28 -14.75
C ARG A 2 -3.71 8.67 -14.38
N GLY A 3 -3.76 7.84 -13.33
CA GLY A 3 -4.96 7.08 -12.96
C GLY A 3 -5.19 5.87 -13.86
N THR A 4 -6.40 5.32 -13.85
CA THR A 4 -6.81 4.10 -14.57
C THR A 4 -7.62 4.36 -15.83
N ASP A 5 -7.77 5.63 -16.19
CA ASP A 5 -8.62 6.11 -17.28
C ASP A 5 -7.82 6.16 -18.58
N TYR A 6 -8.08 5.22 -19.51
CA TYR A 6 -7.30 5.05 -20.72
C TYR A 6 -7.30 6.32 -21.59
N GLU A 7 -8.48 6.88 -21.86
CA GLU A 7 -8.62 8.07 -22.70
C GLU A 7 -7.87 9.27 -22.11
N LYS A 8 -8.02 9.52 -20.80
CA LYS A 8 -7.29 10.63 -20.16
C LYS A 8 -5.78 10.41 -20.16
N LEU A 9 -5.34 9.15 -20.14
CA LEU A 9 -3.94 8.80 -20.15
C LEU A 9 -3.33 9.00 -21.54
N THR A 10 -3.99 8.59 -22.62
CA THR A 10 -3.50 8.81 -23.99
C THR A 10 -3.54 10.28 -24.40
N LEU A 11 -4.62 11.02 -24.05
CA LEU A 11 -4.79 12.43 -24.40
C LEU A 11 -3.75 13.37 -23.76
N LYS A 12 -3.13 12.98 -22.64
CA LYS A 12 -2.20 13.83 -21.86
C LYS A 12 -0.77 13.31 -21.83
N SER A 13 -0.43 12.40 -22.74
CA SER A 13 0.89 11.77 -22.78
C SER A 13 1.59 12.03 -24.10
N LYS A 14 2.91 11.83 -24.10
CA LYS A 14 3.73 11.90 -25.31
C LYS A 14 3.36 10.76 -26.26
N THR A 15 3.53 10.97 -27.55
CA THR A 15 3.17 10.03 -28.62
C THR A 15 3.81 8.65 -28.43
N GLU A 16 5.08 8.60 -28.05
CA GLU A 16 5.81 7.34 -27.83
C GLU A 16 5.22 6.56 -26.66
N PHE A 17 4.85 7.24 -25.59
CA PHE A 17 4.21 6.60 -24.44
C PHE A 17 2.81 6.10 -24.79
N THR A 18 2.05 6.87 -25.56
CA THR A 18 0.71 6.47 -26.03
C THR A 18 0.78 5.21 -26.89
N ALA A 19 1.79 5.08 -27.78
CA ALA A 19 2.00 3.88 -28.58
C ALA A 19 2.28 2.64 -27.71
N ILE A 20 3.17 2.78 -26.71
CA ILE A 20 3.46 1.70 -25.75
C ILE A 20 2.19 1.29 -25.00
N VAL A 21 1.42 2.25 -24.51
CA VAL A 21 0.21 1.96 -23.73
C VAL A 21 -0.86 1.30 -24.61
N ALA A 22 -1.07 1.77 -25.84
CA ALA A 22 -2.00 1.16 -26.77
C ALA A 22 -1.62 -0.31 -27.07
N PHE A 23 -0.34 -0.58 -27.30
CA PHE A 23 0.17 -1.95 -27.46
C PHE A 23 -0.12 -2.83 -26.23
N LEU A 24 0.17 -2.33 -25.02
CA LEU A 24 -0.08 -3.09 -23.79
C LEU A 24 -1.57 -3.37 -23.56
N TYR A 25 -2.44 -2.39 -23.81
CA TYR A 25 -3.88 -2.55 -23.67
C TYR A 25 -4.43 -3.60 -24.64
N SER A 26 -3.96 -3.59 -25.89
CA SER A 26 -4.34 -4.58 -26.90
C SER A 26 -3.81 -5.97 -26.54
N LYS A 27 -2.50 -6.10 -26.27
CA LYS A 27 -1.82 -7.37 -26.01
C LYS A 27 -2.39 -8.12 -24.81
N TYR A 28 -2.71 -7.40 -23.73
CA TYR A 28 -3.18 -8.01 -22.48
C TYR A 28 -4.70 -7.86 -22.29
N SER A 29 -5.43 -7.40 -23.33
CA SER A 29 -6.87 -7.15 -23.27
C SER A 29 -7.30 -6.35 -22.04
N ILE A 30 -6.51 -5.33 -21.69
CA ILE A 30 -6.76 -4.51 -20.49
C ILE A 30 -8.04 -3.72 -20.74
N ARG A 31 -8.98 -3.83 -19.80
CA ARG A 31 -10.23 -3.07 -19.89
C ARG A 31 -9.94 -1.57 -19.89
N THR A 32 -10.44 -0.87 -20.92
CA THR A 32 -10.31 0.58 -21.10
C THR A 32 -11.36 1.39 -20.37
N THR A 33 -12.56 0.82 -20.18
CA THR A 33 -13.69 1.49 -19.55
C THR A 33 -13.69 1.32 -18.03
N LYS A 34 -13.94 2.41 -17.30
CA LYS A 34 -14.15 2.33 -15.85
C LYS A 34 -15.49 1.65 -15.54
N PRO A 35 -15.57 0.81 -14.50
CA PRO A 35 -16.84 0.34 -13.99
C PRO A 35 -17.69 1.52 -13.52
N THR A 36 -18.98 1.51 -13.83
CA THR A 36 -19.92 2.54 -13.35
C THR A 36 -20.12 2.39 -11.85
N PRO A 37 -19.98 3.46 -11.05
CA PRO A 37 -20.28 3.43 -9.62
C PRO A 37 -21.71 2.92 -9.37
N GLY A 38 -21.88 1.90 -8.53
CA GLY A 38 -23.19 1.30 -8.24
C GLY A 38 -23.62 0.15 -9.16
N ALA A 39 -22.81 -0.19 -10.19
CA ALA A 39 -23.00 -1.45 -10.91
C ALA A 39 -22.75 -2.61 -9.92
N LYS A 40 -23.82 -3.28 -9.48
CA LYS A 40 -23.81 -4.36 -8.47
C LYS A 40 -23.00 -5.61 -8.84
N ARG A 41 -22.21 -5.59 -9.92
CA ARG A 41 -21.38 -6.72 -10.33
C ARG A 41 -19.92 -6.42 -9.98
N THR A 42 -19.43 -7.15 -8.98
CA THR A 42 -17.99 -7.41 -8.82
C THR A 42 -17.43 -7.81 -10.18
N LEU A 43 -16.29 -7.23 -10.55
CA LEU A 43 -15.64 -7.57 -11.81
C LEU A 43 -15.32 -9.07 -11.82
N ALA A 44 -15.68 -9.77 -12.90
CA ALA A 44 -15.37 -11.19 -13.03
C ALA A 44 -13.85 -11.43 -13.00
N PRO A 45 -13.34 -12.53 -12.40
CA PRO A 45 -11.90 -12.75 -12.18
C PRO A 45 -11.01 -12.57 -13.42
N GLU A 46 -11.50 -13.00 -14.58
CA GLU A 46 -10.84 -12.96 -15.89
C GLU A 46 -10.63 -11.54 -16.46
N VAL A 47 -11.35 -10.54 -15.92
CA VAL A 47 -11.23 -9.15 -16.41
C VAL A 47 -9.90 -8.53 -15.98
N VAL A 48 -9.02 -8.26 -16.94
CA VAL A 48 -7.74 -7.60 -16.70
C VAL A 48 -7.93 -6.09 -16.60
N THR A 49 -7.44 -5.48 -15.51
CA THR A 49 -7.47 -4.03 -15.30
C THR A 49 -6.15 -3.55 -14.73
N LEU A 50 -5.79 -2.28 -14.95
CA LEU A 50 -4.56 -1.71 -14.37
C LEU A 50 -4.48 -1.88 -12.83
N PRO A 51 -5.54 -1.66 -12.02
CA PRO A 51 -5.50 -1.93 -10.59
C PRO A 51 -5.25 -3.40 -10.24
N ARG A 52 -5.78 -4.34 -11.02
CA ARG A 52 -5.52 -5.77 -10.80
C ARG A 52 -4.09 -6.15 -11.14
N ILE A 53 -3.54 -5.64 -12.25
CA ILE A 53 -2.13 -5.82 -12.60
C ILE A 53 -1.23 -5.27 -11.49
N ALA A 54 -1.55 -4.07 -11.00
CA ALA A 54 -0.87 -3.43 -9.87
C ALA A 54 -0.91 -4.28 -8.58
N ALA A 55 -2.06 -4.91 -8.30
CA ALA A 55 -2.27 -5.73 -7.11
C ALA A 55 -1.50 -7.07 -7.14
N VAL A 56 -1.08 -7.56 -8.31
CA VAL A 56 -0.28 -8.79 -8.43
C VAL A 56 1.17 -8.57 -7.96
N ALA A 57 1.70 -7.35 -8.13
CA ALA A 57 3.07 -7.01 -7.75
C ALA A 57 3.12 -5.76 -6.85
N PRO A 58 2.50 -5.79 -5.66
CA PRO A 58 2.35 -4.61 -4.82
C PRO A 58 3.71 -4.06 -4.35
N HIS A 59 4.71 -4.93 -4.22
CA HIS A 59 6.08 -4.56 -3.85
C HIS A 59 6.80 -3.73 -4.90
N ILE A 60 6.56 -3.98 -6.20
CA ILE A 60 7.12 -3.17 -7.28
C ILE A 60 6.58 -1.75 -7.15
N LEU A 61 5.26 -1.61 -6.96
CA LEU A 61 4.65 -0.29 -6.80
C LEU A 61 5.13 0.43 -5.57
N THR A 62 5.13 -0.23 -4.41
CA THR A 62 5.66 0.37 -3.17
C THR A 62 7.13 0.76 -3.32
N ASN A 63 7.94 -0.05 -4.02
CA ASN A 63 9.33 0.26 -4.29
C ASN A 63 9.49 1.49 -5.22
N LEU A 64 8.60 1.72 -6.19
CA LEU A 64 8.64 2.94 -7.00
C LEU A 64 8.48 4.21 -6.15
N TYR A 65 7.69 4.15 -5.08
CA TYR A 65 7.57 5.26 -4.13
C TYR A 65 8.81 5.39 -3.28
N TYR A 66 9.31 4.28 -2.72
CA TYR A 66 10.57 4.23 -1.98
C TYR A 66 11.73 4.88 -2.75
N THR A 67 11.90 4.53 -4.03
CA THR A 67 12.94 5.08 -4.90
C THR A 67 12.59 6.44 -5.53
N ARG A 68 11.46 7.06 -5.13
CA ARG A 68 10.98 8.37 -5.62
C ARG A 68 10.73 8.45 -7.13
N ASN A 69 10.53 7.32 -7.80
CA ASN A 69 10.13 7.23 -9.20
C ASN A 69 8.61 7.40 -9.38
N ALA A 70 7.86 7.30 -8.30
CA ALA A 70 6.42 7.51 -8.23
C ALA A 70 6.08 8.89 -7.62
N LYS A 71 4.99 9.50 -8.10
CA LYS A 71 4.40 10.71 -7.52
C LYS A 71 3.20 10.33 -6.66
N THR A 72 3.13 10.87 -5.45
CA THR A 72 1.97 10.69 -4.57
C THR A 72 0.75 11.44 -5.10
N ILE A 73 -0.44 10.93 -4.79
CA ILE A 73 -1.70 11.58 -5.17
C ILE A 73 -2.16 12.61 -4.12
N PHE A 74 -1.61 12.53 -2.91
CA PHE A 74 -1.82 13.49 -1.82
C PHE A 74 -0.47 14.00 -1.30
N ASP A 75 -0.50 15.12 -0.59
CA ASP A 75 0.67 15.68 0.08
C ASP A 75 1.07 14.80 1.27
N LEU A 76 2.25 14.18 1.19
CA LEU A 76 2.76 13.30 2.23
C LEU A 76 2.97 14.01 3.57
N ARG A 77 3.15 15.33 3.59
CA ARG A 77 3.29 16.10 4.84
C ARG A 77 2.05 16.02 5.74
N LYS A 78 0.89 15.65 5.16
CA LYS A 78 -0.33 15.31 5.92
C LYS A 78 -0.19 14.03 6.76
N LEU A 79 0.88 13.27 6.60
CA LEU A 79 1.19 12.12 7.44
C LEU A 79 2.27 12.46 8.49
N GLY A 80 2.67 13.73 8.58
CA GLY A 80 3.79 14.20 9.42
C GLY A 80 4.99 14.66 8.60
N GLU A 81 5.82 15.51 9.20
CA GLU A 81 7.09 15.92 8.59
C GLU A 81 8.02 14.71 8.42
N GLY A 82 8.70 14.64 7.28
CA GLY A 82 9.57 13.52 6.94
C GLY A 82 8.85 12.24 6.50
N ALA A 83 7.53 12.30 6.24
CA ALA A 83 6.72 11.18 5.71
C ALA A 83 7.46 10.30 4.69
N MET A 84 7.65 9.02 5.04
CA MET A 84 8.28 8.02 4.19
C MET A 84 7.51 7.91 2.87
N PRO A 85 8.21 7.96 1.72
CA PRO A 85 7.55 7.92 0.42
C PRO A 85 6.62 6.72 0.21
N VAL A 86 6.94 5.56 0.79
CA VAL A 86 6.14 4.32 0.70
C VAL A 86 4.73 4.45 1.27
N LEU A 87 4.47 5.42 2.15
CA LEU A 87 3.12 5.72 2.64
C LEU A 87 2.24 6.40 1.58
N GLY A 88 2.81 6.79 0.44
CA GLY A 88 2.08 7.41 -0.67
C GLY A 88 1.23 6.43 -1.48
N THR A 89 1.18 5.16 -1.09
CA THR A 89 0.45 4.10 -1.81
C THR A 89 -0.34 3.20 -0.87
N THR A 90 -1.52 2.79 -1.33
CA THR A 90 -2.37 1.82 -0.63
C THR A 90 -1.83 0.39 -0.74
N PHE A 91 -1.00 0.09 -1.74
CA PHE A 91 -0.40 -1.24 -1.95
C PHE A 91 0.59 -1.65 -0.86
N LEU A 92 1.03 -0.71 -0.01
CA LEU A 92 1.89 -1.02 1.12
C LEU A 92 1.21 -2.01 2.09
N ALA A 93 -0.12 -1.96 2.23
CA ALA A 93 -0.85 -2.87 3.12
C ALA A 93 -0.65 -4.35 2.75
N SER A 94 -0.59 -4.67 1.46
CA SER A 94 -0.32 -6.04 0.98
C SER A 94 1.14 -6.47 1.13
N CYS A 95 2.05 -5.51 1.35
CA CYS A 95 3.47 -5.79 1.53
C CYS A 95 3.85 -5.89 3.01
N PHE A 96 2.92 -5.61 3.93
CA PHE A 96 3.22 -5.56 5.36
C PHE A 96 3.08 -6.95 5.99
N PRO A 97 4.07 -7.41 6.77
CA PRO A 97 4.02 -8.73 7.39
C PRO A 97 2.93 -8.82 8.47
N HIS A 98 2.16 -9.90 8.41
CA HIS A 98 1.13 -10.29 9.38
C HIS A 98 1.65 -10.36 10.81
N ILE A 99 2.82 -10.94 11.03
CA ILE A 99 3.37 -11.11 12.39
C ILE A 99 3.55 -9.77 13.09
N VAL A 100 4.01 -8.75 12.35
CA VAL A 100 4.17 -7.40 12.89
C VAL A 100 2.81 -6.72 13.06
N LEU A 101 1.93 -6.87 12.08
CA LEU A 101 0.60 -6.27 12.10
C LEU A 101 -0.25 -6.74 13.30
N ASN A 102 -0.19 -8.03 13.63
CA ASN A 102 -0.87 -8.59 14.79
C ASN A 102 -0.29 -8.08 16.11
N ALA A 103 1.04 -7.87 16.17
CA ALA A 103 1.72 -7.32 17.35
C ALA A 103 1.51 -5.80 17.51
N GLU A 104 1.38 -5.07 16.40
CA GLU A 104 1.41 -3.61 16.35
C GLU A 104 0.13 -3.06 15.69
N ARG A 105 -0.99 -3.10 16.42
CA ARG A 105 -2.32 -2.62 15.96
C ARG A 105 -2.29 -1.20 15.38
N THR A 106 -1.38 -0.37 15.89
CA THR A 106 -1.22 1.01 15.46
C THR A 106 -0.79 1.14 13.99
N ALA A 107 -0.07 0.14 13.43
CA ALA A 107 0.27 0.10 12.02
C ALA A 107 -0.97 -0.04 11.12
N HIS A 108 -1.98 -0.79 11.55
CA HIS A 108 -3.24 -0.90 10.82
C HIS A 108 -3.93 0.45 10.67
N ARG A 109 -3.91 1.28 11.72
CA ARG A 109 -4.52 2.61 11.70
C ARG A 109 -3.92 3.48 10.61
N VAL A 110 -2.59 3.55 10.52
CA VAL A 110 -1.91 4.36 9.47
C VAL A 110 -2.21 3.85 8.08
N LEU A 111 -2.07 2.54 7.86
CA LEU A 111 -2.31 1.96 6.55
C LEU A 111 -3.76 2.16 6.11
N PHE A 112 -4.72 2.04 7.02
CA PHE A 112 -6.13 2.32 6.76
C PHE A 112 -6.38 3.81 6.47
N CYS A 113 -5.79 4.73 7.25
CA CYS A 113 -5.89 6.16 7.01
C CYS A 113 -5.33 6.58 5.64
N ILE A 114 -4.27 5.93 5.14
CA ILE A 114 -3.76 6.15 3.78
C ILE A 114 -4.80 5.79 2.72
N HIS A 115 -5.61 4.74 2.94
CA HIS A 115 -6.72 4.39 2.05
C HIS A 115 -7.81 5.48 2.08
N VAL A 116 -8.17 5.98 3.26
CA VAL A 116 -9.14 7.07 3.41
C VAL A 116 -8.67 8.34 2.70
N LEU A 117 -7.41 8.75 2.90
CA LEU A 117 -6.83 9.92 2.23
C LEU A 117 -6.78 9.76 0.70
N SER A 118 -6.40 8.58 0.24
CA SER A 118 -6.36 8.25 -1.19
C SER A 118 -7.76 8.32 -1.81
N ASP A 119 -8.76 7.76 -1.15
CA ASP A 119 -10.16 7.80 -1.58
C ASP A 119 -10.68 9.24 -1.67
N ARG A 120 -10.41 10.06 -0.65
CA ARG A 120 -10.79 11.48 -0.62
C ARG A 120 -10.21 12.26 -1.80
N VAL A 121 -8.98 11.96 -2.21
CA VAL A 121 -8.39 12.60 -3.39
C VAL A 121 -9.01 12.09 -4.69
N ILE A 122 -9.14 10.76 -4.84
CA ILE A 122 -9.64 10.13 -6.07
C ILE A 122 -11.09 10.55 -6.34
N HIS A 123 -11.92 10.60 -5.30
CA HIS A 123 -13.35 10.86 -5.38
C HIS A 123 -13.74 12.31 -5.06
N ARG A 124 -12.76 13.21 -4.87
CA ARG A 124 -12.97 14.63 -4.53
C ARG A 124 -13.97 15.33 -5.46
N LYS A 125 -13.91 15.03 -6.76
CA LYS A 125 -14.75 15.71 -7.77
C LYS A 125 -16.21 15.27 -7.74
N THR A 126 -16.48 14.03 -7.32
CA THR A 126 -17.83 13.49 -7.32
C THR A 126 -18.48 13.51 -5.94
N SER A 127 -17.69 13.75 -4.88
CA SER A 127 -18.11 13.64 -3.48
C SER A 127 -18.77 12.29 -3.14
N LYS A 128 -18.47 11.27 -3.93
CA LYS A 128 -18.95 9.88 -3.78
C LYS A 128 -17.80 9.05 -3.22
N PHE A 129 -17.55 9.22 -1.93
CA PHE A 129 -16.50 8.52 -1.20
C PHE A 129 -16.91 7.07 -0.91
N THR A 130 -15.91 6.19 -0.78
CA THR A 130 -16.15 4.80 -0.38
C THR A 130 -16.57 4.76 1.09
N LYS A 131 -17.62 4.01 1.42
CA LYS A 131 -18.05 3.84 2.81
C LYS A 131 -16.93 3.16 3.61
N PHE A 132 -16.75 3.55 4.87
CA PHE A 132 -15.65 3.02 5.70
C PHE A 132 -15.69 1.50 5.87
N ASN A 133 -16.88 0.89 6.01
CA ASN A 133 -16.99 -0.57 6.08
C ASN A 133 -16.55 -1.26 4.79
N ASP A 134 -16.95 -0.73 3.63
CA ASP A 134 -16.52 -1.27 2.33
C ASP A 134 -14.99 -1.11 2.17
N MET A 135 -14.45 0.03 2.59
CA MET A 135 -13.01 0.29 2.59
C MET A 135 -12.25 -0.66 3.51
N MET A 136 -12.79 -0.96 4.68
CA MET A 136 -12.22 -1.93 5.63
C MET A 136 -12.18 -3.33 5.01
N ASN A 137 -13.23 -3.74 4.31
CA ASN A 137 -13.24 -5.03 3.60
C ASN A 137 -12.14 -5.11 2.54
N TYR A 138 -11.94 -4.05 1.75
CA TYR A 138 -10.84 -4.00 0.77
C TYR A 138 -9.46 -3.99 1.45
N TYR A 139 -9.32 -3.25 2.54
CA TYR A 139 -8.08 -3.20 3.33
C TYR A 139 -7.73 -4.56 3.92
N LEU A 140 -8.68 -5.23 4.56
CA LEU A 140 -8.50 -6.55 5.14
C LEU A 140 -8.17 -7.59 4.06
N ALA A 141 -8.82 -7.54 2.90
CA ALA A 141 -8.47 -8.41 1.77
C ALA A 141 -7.03 -8.18 1.28
N ALA A 142 -6.58 -6.92 1.25
CA ALA A 142 -5.22 -6.57 0.87
C ALA A 142 -4.18 -7.07 1.88
N VAL A 143 -4.44 -6.88 3.17
CA VAL A 143 -3.57 -7.33 4.26
C VAL A 143 -3.51 -8.85 4.29
N ARG A 144 -4.65 -9.53 4.40
CA ARG A 144 -4.83 -11.00 4.49
C ARG A 144 -4.41 -11.75 3.23
N SER A 145 -3.93 -11.06 2.20
CA SER A 145 -3.45 -11.69 0.97
C SER A 145 -2.21 -12.54 1.24
N ASN A 146 -2.30 -13.81 0.85
CA ASN A 146 -1.22 -14.79 0.84
C ASN A 146 -0.45 -14.83 -0.50
N ALA A 147 -0.70 -13.87 -1.40
CA ALA A 147 -0.03 -13.80 -2.70
C ALA A 147 1.49 -13.60 -2.58
N VAL A 148 1.95 -13.06 -1.45
CA VAL A 148 3.36 -12.88 -1.13
C VAL A 148 3.66 -13.60 0.18
N ARG A 149 4.76 -14.37 0.20
CA ARG A 149 5.27 -15.00 1.42
C ARG A 149 5.71 -13.98 2.47
N GLU A 150 5.53 -14.34 3.73
CA GLU A 150 5.80 -13.48 4.89
C GLU A 150 7.27 -13.02 4.98
N ASP A 151 8.22 -13.92 4.69
CA ASP A 151 9.66 -13.60 4.69
C ASP A 151 10.03 -12.49 3.70
N LYS A 152 9.37 -12.47 2.52
CA LYS A 152 9.57 -11.42 1.53
C LYS A 152 8.96 -10.10 1.97
N LYS A 153 7.76 -10.13 2.58
CA LYS A 153 7.12 -8.94 3.18
C LYS A 153 8.06 -8.29 4.21
N ILE A 154 8.66 -9.10 5.10
CA ILE A 154 9.62 -8.62 6.10
C ILE A 154 10.87 -8.02 5.44
N SER A 155 11.48 -8.74 4.50
CA SER A 155 12.68 -8.27 3.78
C SER A 155 12.45 -6.91 3.11
N TRP A 156 11.29 -6.71 2.47
CA TRP A 156 10.95 -5.44 1.86
C TRP A 156 10.69 -4.34 2.88
N CYS A 157 9.96 -4.61 3.96
CA CYS A 157 9.70 -3.62 5.00
C CYS A 157 10.99 -3.21 5.75
N LEU A 158 11.95 -4.11 5.93
CA LEU A 158 13.30 -3.80 6.40
C LEU A 158 14.05 -2.91 5.40
N LYS A 159 14.08 -3.30 4.12
CA LYS A 159 14.69 -2.51 3.04
C LYS A 159 14.13 -1.09 2.97
N TRP A 160 12.82 -0.95 3.14
CA TRP A 160 12.17 0.35 3.09
C TRP A 160 12.38 1.18 4.35
N GLY A 161 12.86 0.61 5.46
CA GLY A 161 13.04 1.30 6.74
C GLY A 161 11.76 1.41 7.57
N ILE A 162 10.74 0.62 7.23
CA ILE A 162 9.49 0.52 8.01
C ILE A 162 9.74 -0.31 9.27
N LEU A 163 10.49 -1.41 9.11
CA LEU A 163 10.90 -2.27 10.20
C LEU A 163 12.35 -2.03 10.57
N ARG A 164 12.69 -2.37 11.81
CA ARG A 164 14.05 -2.45 12.32
C ARG A 164 14.21 -3.70 13.18
N LEU A 165 15.43 -4.19 13.26
CA LEU A 165 15.84 -5.20 14.24
C LEU A 165 16.20 -4.49 15.54
N THR A 166 15.77 -5.02 16.69
CA THR A 166 16.24 -4.54 18.00
C THR A 166 17.69 -4.94 18.23
N THR A 167 18.50 -3.98 18.69
CA THR A 167 19.92 -4.20 19.05
C THR A 167 20.01 -5.26 20.14
N GLY A 168 20.58 -6.42 19.80
CA GLY A 168 20.61 -7.64 20.60
C GLY A 168 20.54 -8.91 19.75
N ALA A 169 19.90 -8.82 18.58
CA ALA A 169 19.99 -9.83 17.53
C ALA A 169 21.03 -9.38 16.49
N ALA A 170 22.28 -9.79 16.66
CA ALA A 170 23.23 -9.72 15.56
C ALA A 170 22.66 -10.54 14.40
N PRO A 171 22.63 -10.04 13.15
CA PRO A 171 22.41 -10.92 12.02
C PRO A 171 23.53 -11.96 12.05
N ILE A 172 23.19 -13.25 12.07
CA ILE A 172 24.16 -14.31 11.80
C ILE A 172 24.50 -14.18 10.31
N VAL A 173 25.37 -13.22 9.99
CA VAL A 173 25.99 -13.13 8.69
C VAL A 173 27.13 -14.13 8.72
N LYS A 174 26.90 -15.35 8.20
CA LYS A 174 28.03 -16.17 7.77
C LYS A 174 28.66 -15.44 6.59
N GLU A 175 29.82 -14.83 6.82
CA GLU A 175 30.67 -14.28 5.77
C GLU A 175 31.03 -15.40 4.78
N SER A 176 30.20 -15.58 3.75
CA SER A 176 30.61 -16.27 2.54
C SER A 176 31.30 -15.25 1.67
N SER A 177 32.62 -15.19 1.89
CA SER A 177 33.54 -14.45 1.06
C SER A 177 33.35 -14.82 -0.41
N SER A 178 33.24 -13.78 -1.24
CA SER A 178 33.44 -13.74 -2.70
C SER A 178 32.23 -13.74 -3.65
N ARG A 179 32.20 -12.64 -4.43
CA ARG A 179 31.77 -12.48 -5.84
C ARG A 179 30.28 -12.36 -6.17
N LYS A 180 30.01 -11.27 -6.90
CA LYS A 180 28.82 -10.87 -7.65
C LYS A 180 27.59 -10.65 -6.76
N ILE A 181 27.05 -9.42 -6.84
CA ILE A 181 25.71 -9.09 -6.36
C ILE A 181 24.70 -9.82 -7.24
N ASN A 182 24.61 -11.14 -7.08
CA ASN A 182 23.39 -11.86 -7.33
C ASN A 182 22.53 -11.60 -6.10
N LEU A 183 21.43 -10.85 -6.27
CA LEU A 183 20.34 -10.80 -5.30
C LEU A 183 19.59 -12.15 -5.30
N GLY A 184 20.33 -13.26 -5.13
CA GLY A 184 19.78 -14.56 -4.83
C GLY A 184 19.22 -14.48 -3.42
N MET A 185 17.91 -14.26 -3.33
CA MET A 185 17.18 -14.13 -2.07
C MET A 185 16.88 -15.50 -1.45
N ASP A 186 17.78 -16.47 -1.58
CA ASP A 186 17.51 -17.88 -1.27
C ASP A 186 18.16 -18.37 0.04
N ASP A 187 19.09 -17.62 0.62
CA ASP A 187 19.87 -18.07 1.79
C ASP A 187 19.68 -17.21 3.05
N PHE A 188 18.44 -16.80 3.36
CA PHE A 188 18.14 -16.24 4.68
C PHE A 188 17.77 -17.37 5.65
N GLU A 189 18.67 -17.67 6.60
CA GLU A 189 18.33 -18.44 7.80
C GLU A 189 17.08 -17.82 8.47
N PRO A 190 16.21 -18.62 9.12
CA PRO A 190 15.02 -18.10 9.78
C PRO A 190 15.44 -17.12 10.87
N TYR A 191 15.32 -15.82 10.57
CA TYR A 191 15.52 -14.78 11.55
C TYR A 191 14.63 -15.04 12.76
N ASN A 192 15.15 -14.76 13.96
CA ASN A 192 14.31 -14.63 15.14
C ASN A 192 13.42 -13.38 14.97
N TRP A 193 12.22 -13.59 14.43
CA TRP A 193 11.24 -12.56 14.11
C TRP A 193 10.70 -11.82 15.34
N ASP A 194 10.95 -12.35 16.55
CA ASP A 194 10.56 -11.71 17.81
C ASP A 194 11.29 -10.37 18.05
N ASN A 195 12.35 -10.10 17.28
CA ASN A 195 13.13 -8.85 17.35
C ASN A 195 12.70 -7.79 16.33
N LEU A 196 11.64 -8.04 15.55
CA LEU A 196 11.11 -7.05 14.62
C LEU A 196 10.30 -6.00 15.36
N LYS A 197 10.65 -4.72 15.16
CA LYS A 197 9.84 -3.59 15.61
C LYS A 197 9.59 -2.61 14.48
N LEU A 198 8.49 -1.87 14.58
CA LEU A 198 8.30 -0.68 13.77
C LEU A 198 9.45 0.30 14.01
N SER A 199 9.86 0.97 12.94
CA SER A 199 10.82 2.07 13.06
C SER A 199 10.18 3.19 13.88
N ARG A 200 11.00 3.87 14.70
CA ARG A 200 10.54 5.00 15.53
C ARG A 200 9.82 6.05 14.70
N TRP A 201 10.31 6.23 13.49
CA TRP A 201 9.75 7.15 12.52
C TRP A 201 8.33 6.74 12.10
N PHE A 202 8.12 5.46 11.75
CA PHE A 202 6.79 4.98 11.36
C PHE A 202 5.77 5.17 12.49
N THR A 203 6.20 4.95 13.74
CA THR A 203 5.39 5.21 14.94
C THR A 203 5.04 6.68 15.14
N GLN A 204 5.93 7.62 14.80
CA GLN A 204 5.66 9.07 14.91
C GLN A 204 4.61 9.55 13.90
N CYS A 205 4.55 8.95 12.72
CA CYS A 205 3.53 9.26 11.73
C CYS A 205 2.12 8.81 12.10
N ILE A 206 1.97 7.94 13.11
CA ILE A 206 0.67 7.41 13.51
C ILE A 206 -0.25 8.50 14.04
N GLY A 207 0.22 9.30 15.00
CA GLY A 207 -0.59 10.36 15.61
C GLY A 207 -0.99 11.41 14.58
N SER A 208 0.01 11.99 13.91
CA SER A 208 -0.21 13.05 12.92
C SER A 208 -1.08 12.62 11.75
N CYS A 209 -0.95 11.37 11.26
CA CYS A 209 -1.80 10.87 10.20
C CYS A 209 -3.27 10.81 10.61
N ILE A 210 -3.58 10.27 11.80
CA ILE A 210 -4.97 10.12 12.25
C ILE A 210 -5.62 11.48 12.45
N ASP A 211 -4.92 12.41 13.10
CA ASP A 211 -5.45 13.74 13.38
C ASP A 211 -5.71 14.52 12.07
N ASN A 212 -4.75 14.50 11.14
CA ASN A 212 -4.93 15.13 9.83
C ASN A 212 -6.05 14.49 9.00
N VAL A 213 -6.33 13.20 9.15
CA VAL A 213 -7.49 12.57 8.51
C VAL A 213 -8.78 13.09 9.14
N LYS A 214 -8.84 13.16 10.47
CA LYS A 214 -10.03 13.63 11.20
C LYS A 214 -10.37 15.08 10.86
N ASP A 215 -9.38 15.94 10.71
CA ASP A 215 -9.58 17.34 10.29
C ASP A 215 -10.22 17.48 8.90
N MET A 216 -10.15 16.43 8.08
CA MET A 216 -10.77 16.39 6.74
C MET A 216 -12.18 15.79 6.73
N LEU A 217 -12.70 15.39 7.89
CA LEU A 217 -13.97 14.67 8.05
C LEU A 217 -14.97 15.51 8.85
N SER A 218 -16.25 15.30 8.58
CA SER A 218 -17.29 15.80 9.49
C SER A 218 -17.25 15.05 10.82
N GLU A 219 -17.84 15.61 11.87
CA GLU A 219 -17.91 14.95 13.19
C GLU A 219 -18.56 13.55 13.12
N SER A 220 -19.63 13.42 12.34
CA SER A 220 -20.30 12.12 12.13
C SER A 220 -19.41 11.12 11.38
N GLU A 221 -18.58 11.58 10.45
CA GLU A 221 -17.58 10.76 9.76
C GLU A 221 -16.42 10.37 10.68
N VAL A 222 -15.96 11.26 11.57
CA VAL A 222 -14.94 10.94 12.58
C VAL A 222 -15.44 9.84 13.53
N MET A 223 -16.68 9.94 14.01
CA MET A 223 -17.29 8.89 14.83
C MET A 223 -17.41 7.56 14.08
N ALA A 224 -17.78 7.60 12.80
CA ALA A 224 -17.83 6.40 11.96
C ALA A 224 -16.43 5.79 11.76
N LEU A 225 -15.42 6.61 11.46
CA LEU A 225 -14.03 6.18 11.31
C LEU A 225 -13.50 5.51 12.59
N ASN A 226 -13.71 6.13 13.76
CA ASN A 226 -13.28 5.56 15.04
C ASN A 226 -13.94 4.19 15.31
N ARG A 227 -15.23 4.03 14.98
CA ARG A 227 -15.92 2.73 15.10
C ARG A 227 -15.32 1.67 14.18
N VAL A 228 -15.04 2.02 12.93
CA VAL A 228 -14.41 1.10 11.97
C VAL A 228 -12.98 0.74 12.39
N ILE A 229 -12.21 1.69 12.92
CA ILE A 229 -10.87 1.42 13.45
C ILE A 229 -10.95 0.46 14.65
N ALA A 230 -11.89 0.70 15.58
CA ALA A 230 -12.08 -0.20 16.71
C ALA A 230 -12.50 -1.62 16.26
N GLN A 231 -13.38 -1.72 15.26
CA GLN A 231 -13.74 -3.01 14.66
C GLN A 231 -12.54 -3.68 14.00
N LEU A 232 -11.77 -2.95 13.19
CA LEU A 232 -10.57 -3.44 12.53
C LEU A 232 -9.60 -4.05 13.55
N GLU A 233 -9.38 -3.36 14.67
CA GLU A 233 -8.51 -3.83 15.74
C GLU A 233 -9.02 -5.09 16.45
N SER A 234 -10.33 -5.33 16.44
CA SER A 234 -10.94 -6.53 17.02
C SER A 234 -10.87 -7.74 16.08
N GLU A 235 -10.94 -7.53 14.77
CA GLU A 235 -10.89 -8.59 13.74
C GLU A 235 -9.48 -9.13 13.47
N LEU A 236 -8.47 -8.56 14.11
CA LEU A 236 -7.05 -8.87 13.91
C LEU A 236 -6.39 -9.43 15.19
N VAL A 237 -7.21 -9.76 16.20
CA VAL A 237 -6.86 -10.52 17.42
C VAL A 237 -7.28 -11.96 17.22
#